data_AF-A0A8S1DPV2-F1
#
_entry.id   AF-A0A8S1DPV2-F1
#
_cell.length_a   1.000
_cell.length_b   1.000
_cell.length_c   1.000
_cell.angle_alpha   90.00
_cell.angle_beta   90.00
_cell.angle_gamma   90.00
#
_symmetry.space_group_name_H-M   'P 1'
#
loop_
_entity.id
_entity.type
_entity.pdbx_description
1 polymer ?
#
loop_
_entity_poly.entity_id
_entity_poly.type
_entity_poly.pdbx_seq_one_letter_code
_entity_poly.pdbx_strand_id
1 'polypeptide(L)'
;MEDIQLTKRPRNMVVPSFEIKVVDWYTKDWFGTYGKDRDQVRYLYLPYITKFSSERKIEFNLDRHNPDDVSKTINDVNEENIDTLLHWLVKNYQGPRGRPIRLGHEFVSYRGLLSKILCSPYSTNDDLRICAIKVNGTIYMCKFLTPMEKVDVAMQFNNPQLLKFTKFGRVFEGFMGSEKPGVKPDGSKPYSELAELSFVYNTRVGSHKLLYSAELDALESEEGLDCPDEAYLYELKTCGDNVTVQKFNRQRLLAWWAQSALAKVDSIVVGYRSSEGMVRILEEIRVKEIPDQAYDWSADQCMLALQNFLLTAKRMMKFASQGDVYEFSWKAGRKRFTKPSVQIMQQENNECYFLPGWYLNWLKDGKERPE
;
A
#
# COMPACT_ATOMS: atom_id res chain seq x y z
N MET A 1 -7.81 31.37 -22.44
CA MET A 1 -7.11 30.23 -23.07
C MET A 1 -7.69 28.99 -22.44
N GLU A 2 -8.42 28.22 -23.24
CA GLU A 2 -9.37 27.19 -22.81
C GLU A 2 -8.70 26.07 -21.99
N ASP A 3 -9.24 25.85 -20.79
CA ASP A 3 -8.98 24.65 -20.01
C ASP A 3 -9.56 23.44 -20.76
N ILE A 4 -8.69 22.67 -21.41
CA ILE A 4 -9.09 21.38 -21.98
C ILE A 4 -9.43 20.45 -20.81
N GLN A 5 -10.72 20.28 -20.53
CA GLN A 5 -11.24 19.18 -19.73
C GLN A 5 -10.95 17.85 -20.46
N LEU A 6 -9.74 17.32 -20.25
CA LEU A 6 -9.34 15.95 -20.61
C LEU A 6 -9.96 14.94 -19.61
N THR A 7 -11.27 15.03 -19.38
CA THR A 7 -12.04 14.02 -18.64
C THR A 7 -12.56 12.91 -19.56
N LYS A 8 -12.43 13.06 -20.89
CA LYS A 8 -12.82 12.04 -21.87
C LYS A 8 -11.61 11.23 -22.33
N ARG A 9 -11.73 9.90 -22.21
CA ARG A 9 -10.84 8.87 -22.77
C ARG A 9 -10.48 9.25 -24.22
N PRO A 10 -9.20 9.50 -24.56
CA PRO A 10 -8.81 9.74 -25.95
C PRO A 10 -9.23 8.56 -26.81
N ARG A 11 -9.84 8.80 -27.98
CA ARG A 11 -10.44 7.75 -28.83
C ARG A 11 -9.50 6.60 -29.20
N ASN A 12 -8.19 6.76 -29.06
CA ASN A 12 -7.16 5.78 -29.41
C ASN A 12 -6.27 5.35 -28.22
N MET A 13 -6.69 5.58 -26.98
CA MET A 13 -5.87 5.21 -25.82
C MET A 13 -6.00 3.71 -25.51
N VAL A 14 -4.90 2.98 -25.67
CA VAL A 14 -4.80 1.57 -25.25
C VAL A 14 -4.44 1.53 -23.77
N VAL A 15 -5.38 1.06 -22.96
CA VAL A 15 -5.17 0.85 -21.51
C VAL A 15 -4.37 -0.44 -21.34
N PRO A 16 -3.32 -0.48 -20.50
CA PRO A 16 -2.60 -1.71 -20.24
C PRO A 16 -3.54 -2.78 -19.69
N SER A 17 -3.35 -4.02 -20.13
CA SER A 17 -3.89 -5.16 -19.40
C SER A 17 -3.39 -5.12 -17.96
N PHE A 18 -4.31 -5.31 -17.02
CA PHE A 18 -4.03 -5.40 -15.60
C PHE A 18 -4.65 -6.67 -15.05
N GLU A 19 -3.80 -7.67 -14.83
CA GLU A 19 -4.18 -8.95 -14.21
C GLU A 19 -3.52 -9.02 -12.86
N ILE A 20 -4.30 -9.26 -11.83
CA ILE A 20 -3.86 -9.37 -10.44
C ILE A 20 -4.27 -10.73 -9.90
N LYS A 21 -3.32 -11.44 -9.30
CA LYS A 21 -3.54 -12.74 -8.66
C LYS A 21 -2.87 -12.76 -7.30
N VAL A 22 -3.61 -13.16 -6.27
CA VAL A 22 -3.02 -13.46 -4.96
C VAL A 22 -2.23 -14.76 -5.08
N VAL A 23 -0.94 -14.73 -4.71
CA VAL A 23 -0.07 -15.92 -4.76
C VAL A 23 0.24 -16.49 -3.40
N ASP A 24 0.22 -15.66 -2.36
CA ASP A 24 0.37 -16.08 -0.97
C ASP A 24 -0.03 -14.94 -0.03
N TRP A 25 0.11 -15.16 1.26
CA TRP A 25 -0.04 -14.15 2.31
C TRP A 25 0.94 -14.41 3.46
N TYR A 26 1.20 -13.36 4.23
CA TYR A 26 1.98 -13.42 5.46
C TYR A 26 1.41 -12.43 6.47
N THR A 27 1.88 -12.53 7.72
CA THR A 27 1.51 -11.59 8.78
C THR A 27 2.74 -11.03 9.45
N LYS A 28 2.56 -9.90 10.14
CA LYS A 28 3.42 -9.51 11.26
C LYS A 28 2.65 -9.65 12.56
N ASP A 29 3.31 -10.18 13.57
CA ASP A 29 2.75 -10.21 14.92
C ASP A 29 2.76 -8.83 15.59
N TRP A 30 2.35 -8.80 16.85
CA TRP A 30 2.32 -7.59 17.68
C TRP A 30 3.65 -6.84 17.79
N PHE A 31 4.77 -7.53 17.58
CA PHE A 31 6.13 -6.99 17.67
C PHE A 31 6.73 -6.72 16.29
N GLY A 32 5.93 -6.82 15.22
CA GLY A 32 6.41 -6.63 13.85
C GLY A 32 7.15 -7.85 13.27
N THR A 33 7.09 -9.01 13.94
CA THR A 33 7.83 -10.20 13.52
C THR A 33 7.08 -10.92 12.40
N TYR A 34 7.79 -11.18 11.30
CA TYR A 34 7.26 -11.91 10.16
C TYR A 34 6.79 -13.34 10.52
N GLY A 35 5.59 -13.69 10.08
CA GLY A 35 4.98 -14.99 10.33
C GLY A 35 3.85 -15.35 9.36
N LYS A 36 3.08 -16.38 9.73
CA LYS A 36 1.86 -16.80 9.03
C LYS A 36 0.80 -17.18 10.06
N ASP A 37 0.57 -16.23 10.95
CA ASP A 37 -0.29 -16.37 12.13
C ASP A 37 -1.73 -15.96 11.78
N ARG A 38 -2.67 -16.90 11.90
CA ARG A 38 -4.09 -16.65 11.61
C ARG A 38 -4.73 -15.70 12.62
N ASP A 39 -4.14 -15.51 13.80
CA ASP A 39 -4.67 -14.59 14.83
C ASP A 39 -4.47 -13.12 14.45
N GLN A 40 -3.65 -12.82 13.44
CA GLN A 40 -3.50 -11.47 12.87
C GLN A 40 -4.51 -11.19 11.76
N VAL A 41 -5.27 -12.20 11.29
CA VAL A 41 -6.33 -12.00 10.31
C VAL A 41 -7.51 -11.30 10.99
N ARG A 42 -8.10 -10.34 10.30
CA ARG A 42 -9.27 -9.60 10.78
C ARG A 42 -10.46 -9.84 9.86
N TYR A 43 -11.56 -10.24 10.47
CA TYR A 43 -12.83 -10.49 9.79
C TYR A 43 -13.77 -9.32 10.04
N LEU A 44 -14.30 -8.73 8.96
CA LEU A 44 -15.20 -7.59 9.09
C LEU A 44 -16.50 -8.03 9.79
N TYR A 45 -16.95 -7.26 10.78
CA TYR A 45 -18.26 -7.48 11.39
C TYR A 45 -19.36 -6.87 10.52
N LEU A 46 -19.77 -7.64 9.49
CA LEU A 46 -20.80 -7.28 8.50
C LEU A 46 -22.08 -6.67 9.08
N PRO A 47 -22.58 -7.10 10.27
CA PRO A 47 -23.78 -6.50 10.82
C PRO A 47 -23.71 -4.99 11.06
N TYR A 48 -22.55 -4.34 11.04
CA TYR A 48 -22.46 -2.87 11.08
C TYR A 48 -22.81 -2.15 9.78
N ILE A 49 -22.72 -2.83 8.62
CA ILE A 49 -22.91 -2.23 7.30
C ILE A 49 -24.10 -2.80 6.52
N THR A 50 -24.70 -3.90 6.98
CA THR A 50 -25.90 -4.47 6.33
C THR A 50 -27.16 -3.62 6.54
N LYS A 51 -28.02 -3.53 5.51
CA LYS A 51 -29.25 -2.71 5.51
C LYS A 51 -30.28 -3.07 6.60
N PHE A 52 -30.21 -4.27 7.17
CA PHE A 52 -31.04 -4.69 8.30
C PHE A 52 -30.54 -4.14 9.66
N SER A 53 -29.47 -3.35 9.66
CA SER A 53 -28.82 -2.78 10.85
C SER A 53 -29.43 -1.45 11.34
N SER A 54 -30.60 -1.03 10.85
CA SER A 54 -31.23 0.25 11.23
C SER A 54 -31.49 0.41 12.74
N GLU A 55 -31.38 -0.68 13.51
CA GLU A 55 -31.54 -0.71 14.98
C GLU A 55 -30.20 -0.61 15.76
N ARG A 56 -29.04 -0.69 15.09
CA ARG A 56 -27.74 -0.69 15.79
C ARG A 56 -27.18 0.72 15.87
N LYS A 57 -27.13 1.25 17.09
CA LYS A 57 -26.48 2.52 17.39
C LYS A 57 -24.95 2.36 17.27
N ILE A 58 -24.36 2.96 16.25
CA ILE A 58 -22.90 3.05 16.09
C ILE A 58 -22.39 4.23 16.95
N GLU A 59 -21.53 3.93 17.91
CA GLU A 59 -20.87 4.92 18.77
C GLU A 59 -19.42 4.52 19.03
N PHE A 60 -18.56 4.64 18.02
CA PHE A 60 -17.15 4.32 18.18
C PHE A 60 -16.41 5.56 18.66
N ASN A 61 -15.76 5.46 19.82
CA ASN A 61 -14.87 6.49 20.31
C ASN A 61 -13.43 6.19 19.88
N LEU A 62 -12.97 6.84 18.81
CA LEU A 62 -11.61 6.65 18.30
C LEU A 62 -10.55 7.30 19.20
N ASP A 63 -10.95 8.22 20.09
CA ASP A 63 -10.11 8.84 21.10
C ASP A 63 -10.07 8.06 22.42
N ARG A 64 -10.35 6.76 22.37
CA ARG A 64 -10.10 5.93 23.54
C ARG A 64 -8.60 5.93 23.86
N HIS A 65 -8.27 5.89 25.14
CA HIS A 65 -6.92 5.66 25.61
C HIS A 65 -6.85 4.25 26.19
N ASN A 66 -5.97 3.43 25.62
CA ASN A 66 -5.61 2.14 26.20
C ASN A 66 -4.07 2.13 26.38
N PRO A 67 -3.57 1.96 27.62
CA PRO A 67 -2.13 1.99 27.89
C PRO A 67 -1.36 0.83 27.24
N ASP A 68 -2.07 -0.24 26.86
CA ASP A 68 -1.49 -1.43 26.24
C ASP A 68 -1.44 -1.34 24.70
N ASP A 69 -1.87 -0.22 24.10
CA ASP A 69 -1.76 0.00 22.66
C ASP A 69 -0.28 0.13 22.24
N VAL A 70 0.16 -0.69 21.28
CA VAL A 70 1.51 -0.62 20.70
C VAL A 70 1.50 0.34 19.52
N SER A 71 2.23 1.45 19.64
CA SER A 71 2.31 2.47 18.60
C SER A 71 3.63 2.43 17.83
N LYS A 72 3.60 2.75 16.54
CA LYS A 72 4.81 2.96 15.75
C LYS A 72 5.58 4.16 16.28
N THR A 73 6.90 4.08 16.23
CA THR A 73 7.82 5.17 16.48
C THR A 73 8.17 5.91 15.20
N ILE A 74 8.83 7.06 15.33
CA ILE A 74 9.35 7.79 14.17
C ILE A 74 10.35 6.96 13.36
N ASN A 75 11.11 6.07 14.01
CA ASN A 75 12.07 5.21 13.34
C ASN A 75 11.36 4.16 12.48
N ASP A 76 10.28 3.56 12.98
CA ASP A 76 9.49 2.59 12.22
C ASP A 76 8.96 3.18 10.90
N VAL A 77 8.64 4.48 10.90
CA VAL A 77 8.18 5.20 9.69
C VAL A 77 9.34 5.55 8.77
N ASN A 78 10.49 5.94 9.33
CA ASN A 78 11.66 6.33 8.53
C ASN A 78 12.40 5.14 7.91
N GLU A 79 12.32 3.97 8.53
CA GLU A 79 13.02 2.75 8.15
C GLU A 79 12.13 1.75 7.38
N GLU A 80 10.92 2.15 6.98
CA GLU A 80 9.98 1.30 6.25
C GLU A 80 10.58 0.84 4.90
N ASN A 81 11.20 -0.34 4.95
CA ASN A 81 11.90 -0.99 3.86
C ASN A 81 11.14 -2.26 3.43
N ILE A 82 11.63 -2.94 2.40
CA ILE A 82 10.96 -4.16 1.88
C ILE A 82 11.38 -5.45 2.59
N ASP A 83 12.03 -5.41 3.75
CA ASP A 83 12.66 -6.58 4.39
C ASP A 83 11.67 -7.70 4.68
N THR A 84 10.44 -7.38 5.10
CA THR A 84 9.39 -8.39 5.31
C THR A 84 9.06 -9.13 4.01
N LEU A 85 8.93 -8.41 2.89
CA LEU A 85 8.75 -9.04 1.57
C LEU A 85 9.98 -9.82 1.13
N LEU A 86 11.20 -9.37 1.48
CA LEU A 86 12.43 -10.12 1.21
C LEU A 86 12.48 -11.43 2.01
N HIS A 87 12.04 -11.44 3.28
CA HIS A 87 11.90 -12.67 4.07
C HIS A 87 10.89 -13.63 3.44
N TRP A 88 9.75 -13.11 2.98
CA TRP A 88 8.77 -13.90 2.23
C TRP A 88 9.38 -14.49 0.96
N LEU A 89 10.18 -13.72 0.21
CA LEU A 89 10.89 -14.19 -0.98
C LEU A 89 11.88 -15.31 -0.66
N VAL A 90 12.69 -15.19 0.40
CA VAL A 90 13.61 -16.26 0.82
C VAL A 90 12.86 -17.56 1.09
N LYS A 91 11.74 -17.49 1.81
CA LYS A 91 10.96 -18.66 2.20
C LYS A 91 10.25 -19.33 1.01
N ASN A 92 9.75 -18.54 0.06
CA ASN A 92 8.92 -19.04 -1.04
C ASN A 92 9.68 -19.31 -2.34
N TYR A 93 10.85 -18.69 -2.50
CA TYR A 93 11.74 -18.89 -3.65
C TYR A 93 13.02 -19.60 -3.23
N GLN A 94 12.91 -20.53 -2.28
CA GLN A 94 13.96 -21.47 -1.91
C GLN A 94 13.76 -22.82 -2.63
N GLY A 95 14.77 -23.25 -3.35
CA GLY A 95 14.89 -24.59 -3.94
C GLY A 95 15.63 -25.57 -3.03
N PRO A 96 16.05 -26.73 -3.57
CA PRO A 96 16.76 -27.75 -2.81
C PRO A 96 17.99 -27.20 -2.10
N ARG A 97 18.21 -27.64 -0.85
CA ARG A 97 19.32 -27.18 0.02
C ARG A 97 19.29 -25.68 0.32
N GLY A 98 18.14 -25.04 0.19
CA GLY A 98 17.94 -23.66 0.58
C GLY A 98 18.50 -22.60 -0.40
N ARG A 99 18.83 -23.02 -1.62
CA ARG A 99 19.33 -22.11 -2.67
C ARG A 99 18.19 -21.31 -3.31
N PRO A 100 18.40 -20.05 -3.71
CA PRO A 100 17.38 -19.27 -4.39
C PRO A 100 17.02 -19.88 -5.75
N ILE A 101 15.73 -19.94 -6.08
CA ILE A 101 15.26 -20.20 -7.44
C ILE A 101 15.00 -18.89 -8.17
N ARG A 102 14.98 -18.93 -9.50
CA ARG A 102 14.73 -17.73 -10.32
C ARG A 102 13.32 -17.21 -10.09
N LEU A 103 13.21 -15.98 -9.58
CA LEU A 103 11.95 -15.29 -9.33
C LEU A 103 11.07 -15.16 -10.59
N GLY A 104 11.67 -14.72 -11.70
CA GLY A 104 10.97 -14.59 -12.99
C GLY A 104 10.12 -13.33 -13.15
N HIS A 105 10.00 -12.50 -12.10
CA HIS A 105 9.43 -11.16 -12.13
C HIS A 105 10.49 -10.12 -12.51
N GLU A 106 10.06 -9.01 -13.09
CA GLU A 106 10.94 -7.90 -13.46
C GLU A 106 11.03 -6.87 -12.35
N PHE A 107 9.94 -6.71 -11.58
CA PHE A 107 9.84 -5.73 -10.50
C PHE A 107 9.37 -6.37 -9.20
N VAL A 108 9.97 -5.93 -8.09
CA VAL A 108 9.56 -6.24 -6.72
C VAL A 108 9.36 -4.94 -5.95
N SER A 109 8.22 -4.77 -5.27
CA SER A 109 7.95 -3.57 -4.47
C SER A 109 6.81 -3.79 -3.46
N TYR A 110 6.37 -2.72 -2.79
CA TYR A 110 5.11 -2.68 -2.06
C TYR A 110 4.02 -1.92 -2.81
N ARG A 111 2.77 -2.30 -2.55
CA ARG A 111 1.57 -1.65 -3.07
C ARG A 111 1.56 -0.14 -2.82
N GLY A 112 1.99 0.30 -1.64
CA GLY A 112 2.01 1.73 -1.28
C GLY A 112 2.82 2.59 -2.26
N LEU A 113 3.98 2.11 -2.72
CA LEU A 113 4.76 2.80 -3.75
C LEU A 113 4.01 2.83 -5.09
N LEU A 114 3.48 1.68 -5.51
CA LEU A 114 2.76 1.56 -6.78
C LEU A 114 1.55 2.51 -6.81
N SER A 115 0.79 2.62 -5.72
CA SER A 115 -0.33 3.56 -5.59
C SER A 115 0.10 5.02 -5.73
N LYS A 116 1.26 5.41 -5.19
CA LYS A 116 1.81 6.76 -5.38
C LYS A 116 2.18 7.03 -6.84
N ILE A 117 2.72 6.04 -7.55
CA ILE A 117 2.99 6.14 -9.00
C ILE A 117 1.68 6.29 -9.78
N LEU A 118 0.63 5.50 -9.47
CA LEU A 118 -0.69 5.65 -10.09
C LEU A 118 -1.25 7.05 -9.92
N CYS A 119 -1.11 7.62 -8.71
CA CYS A 119 -1.65 8.95 -8.39
C CYS A 119 -0.82 10.10 -9.01
N SER A 120 0.44 9.85 -9.38
CA SER A 120 1.38 10.88 -9.81
C SER A 120 0.91 11.85 -10.93
N PRO A 121 0.04 11.47 -11.89
CA PRO A 121 -0.47 12.44 -12.89
C PRO A 121 -1.34 13.55 -12.30
N TYR A 122 -1.91 13.31 -11.12
CA TYR A 122 -2.89 14.16 -10.46
C TYR A 122 -2.42 14.72 -9.11
N SER A 123 -1.32 14.18 -8.55
CA SER A 123 -0.67 14.68 -7.35
C SER A 123 -0.13 16.10 -7.55
N THR A 124 -0.61 17.07 -6.77
CA THR A 124 -0.16 18.47 -6.86
C THR A 124 0.82 18.88 -5.77
N ASN A 125 0.88 18.14 -4.65
CA ASN A 125 1.65 18.49 -3.46
C ASN A 125 2.53 17.35 -2.92
N ASP A 126 2.50 16.17 -3.56
CA ASP A 126 3.21 14.99 -3.09
C ASP A 126 4.45 14.76 -3.98
N ASP A 127 5.58 15.33 -3.58
CA ASP A 127 6.88 14.97 -4.16
C ASP A 127 7.12 13.46 -3.93
N LEU A 128 7.77 12.80 -4.89
CA LEU A 128 7.98 11.36 -4.84
C LEU A 128 9.46 11.05 -5.05
N ARG A 129 10.07 10.32 -4.12
CA ARG A 129 11.40 9.72 -4.27
C ARG A 129 11.25 8.20 -4.30
N ILE A 130 11.76 7.59 -5.35
CA ILE A 130 11.79 6.14 -5.55
C ILE A 130 13.23 5.72 -5.73
N CYS A 131 13.71 4.84 -4.88
CA CYS A 131 15.03 4.24 -5.06
C CYS A 131 14.87 2.81 -5.56
N ALA A 132 15.66 2.47 -6.58
CA ALA A 132 15.60 1.20 -7.27
C ALA A 132 16.98 0.56 -7.39
N ILE A 133 17.03 -0.75 -7.15
CA ILE A 133 18.27 -1.54 -7.19
C ILE A 133 18.02 -2.78 -8.05
N LYS A 134 18.92 -3.05 -9.00
CA LYS A 134 18.80 -4.23 -9.87
C LYS A 134 19.75 -5.34 -9.42
N VAL A 135 19.20 -6.50 -9.11
CA VAL A 135 19.97 -7.70 -8.72
C VAL A 135 19.42 -8.91 -9.46
N ASN A 136 20.30 -9.69 -10.08
CA ASN A 136 19.97 -10.92 -10.83
C ASN A 136 18.81 -10.72 -11.83
N GLY A 137 18.75 -9.55 -12.49
CA GLY A 137 17.75 -9.22 -13.49
C GLY A 137 16.41 -8.69 -12.95
N THR A 138 16.20 -8.71 -11.62
CA THR A 138 15.02 -8.14 -10.95
C THR A 138 15.32 -6.73 -10.46
N ILE A 139 14.38 -5.80 -10.64
CA ILE A 139 14.44 -4.42 -10.13
C ILE A 139 13.59 -4.33 -8.87
N TYR A 140 14.23 -4.11 -7.72
CA TYR A 140 13.56 -3.85 -6.45
C TYR A 140 13.33 -2.34 -6.34
N MET A 141 12.17 -1.92 -5.84
CA MET A 141 11.83 -0.49 -5.72
C MET A 141 11.20 -0.19 -4.36
N CYS A 142 11.67 0.89 -3.73
CA CYS A 142 11.15 1.41 -2.47
C CYS A 142 10.86 2.90 -2.58
N LYS A 143 9.81 3.35 -1.88
CA LYS A 143 9.61 4.78 -1.63
C LYS A 143 10.62 5.21 -0.57
N PHE A 144 11.21 6.38 -0.76
CA PHE A 144 11.95 7.08 0.29
C PHE A 144 11.25 8.38 0.65
N LEU A 145 11.32 8.76 1.93
CA LEU A 145 10.80 10.05 2.34
C LEU A 145 11.60 11.18 1.67
N THR A 146 10.88 12.15 1.12
CA THR A 146 11.46 13.43 0.71
C THR A 146 11.93 14.21 1.94
N PRO A 147 12.86 15.18 1.79
CA PRO A 147 13.24 16.04 2.90
C PRO A 147 12.05 16.74 3.57
N MET A 148 11.03 17.13 2.79
CA MET A 148 9.82 17.74 3.35
C MET A 148 8.97 16.72 4.10
N GLU A 149 8.77 15.50 3.57
CA GLU A 149 8.03 14.46 4.28
C GLU A 149 8.71 14.06 5.59
N LYS A 150 10.05 14.03 5.66
CA LYS A 150 10.79 13.81 6.92
C LYS A 150 10.45 14.88 7.97
N VAL A 151 10.31 16.14 7.55
CA VAL A 151 9.88 17.25 8.42
C VAL A 151 8.42 17.07 8.84
N ASP A 152 7.52 16.75 7.92
CA ASP A 152 6.10 16.55 8.20
C ASP A 152 5.87 15.39 9.18
N VAL A 153 6.59 14.28 9.01
CA VAL A 153 6.59 13.15 9.95
C VAL A 153 7.07 13.62 11.32
N ALA A 154 8.20 14.32 11.42
CA ALA A 154 8.69 14.83 12.70
C ALA A 154 7.68 15.79 13.37
N MET A 155 7.04 16.68 12.61
CA MET A 155 5.99 17.56 13.12
C MET A 155 4.77 16.78 13.62
N GLN A 156 4.37 15.72 12.92
CA GLN A 156 3.25 14.86 13.31
C GLN A 156 3.53 14.14 14.63
N PHE A 157 4.71 13.55 14.80
CA PHE A 157 5.10 12.87 16.05
C PHE A 157 5.26 13.85 17.22
N ASN A 158 5.68 15.08 16.96
CA ASN A 158 5.84 16.12 17.99
C ASN A 158 4.53 16.84 18.35
N ASN A 159 3.44 16.62 17.60
CA ASN A 159 2.15 17.23 17.85
C ASN A 159 1.12 16.18 18.32
N PRO A 160 0.73 16.20 19.61
CA PRO A 160 -0.20 15.20 20.15
C PRO A 160 -1.53 15.09 19.41
N GLN A 161 -2.04 16.21 18.87
CA GLN A 161 -3.31 16.21 18.13
C GLN A 161 -3.17 15.56 16.75
N LEU A 162 -2.07 15.81 16.04
CA LEU A 162 -1.80 15.18 14.75
C LEU A 162 -1.51 13.68 14.92
N LEU A 163 -0.72 13.32 15.93
CA LEU A 163 -0.42 11.93 16.27
C LEU A 163 -1.69 11.15 16.65
N LYS A 164 -2.63 11.79 17.37
CA LYS A 164 -3.92 11.18 17.67
C LYS A 164 -4.72 10.86 16.41
N PHE A 165 -4.69 11.72 15.38
CA PHE A 165 -5.40 11.46 14.13
C PHE A 165 -4.82 10.32 13.30
N THR A 166 -3.53 9.98 13.45
CA THR A 166 -2.96 8.80 12.76
C THR A 166 -3.47 7.50 13.40
N LYS A 167 -3.60 7.49 14.73
CA LYS A 167 -4.05 6.33 15.51
C LYS A 167 -5.53 6.00 15.29
N PHE A 168 -6.35 7.00 14.95
CA PHE A 168 -7.78 6.81 14.70
C PHE A 168 -8.11 5.75 13.65
N GLY A 169 -7.25 5.58 12.63
CA GLY A 169 -7.42 4.51 11.64
C GLY A 169 -7.35 3.12 12.29
N ARG A 170 -6.29 2.87 13.05
CA ARG A 170 -6.07 1.59 13.73
C ARG A 170 -7.09 1.30 14.83
N VAL A 171 -7.51 2.32 15.56
CA VAL A 171 -8.61 2.17 16.53
C VAL A 171 -9.91 1.81 15.81
N PHE A 172 -10.19 2.44 14.66
CA PHE A 172 -11.37 2.13 13.86
C PHE A 172 -11.34 0.70 13.31
N GLU A 173 -10.18 0.22 12.86
CA GLU A 173 -9.99 -1.19 12.49
C GLU A 173 -10.38 -2.14 13.63
N GLY A 174 -9.99 -1.84 14.87
CA GLY A 174 -10.38 -2.61 16.05
C GLY A 174 -11.88 -2.54 16.39
N PHE A 175 -12.58 -1.48 15.99
CA PHE A 175 -14.05 -1.40 16.12
C PHE A 175 -14.79 -2.17 15.04
N MET A 176 -14.16 -2.44 13.89
CA MET A 176 -14.79 -3.03 12.72
C MET A 176 -14.44 -4.51 12.52
N GLY A 177 -13.22 -4.91 12.90
CA GLY A 177 -12.65 -6.23 12.65
C GLY A 177 -12.56 -7.09 13.90
N SER A 178 -12.86 -8.38 13.74
CA SER A 178 -12.75 -9.40 14.78
C SER A 178 -11.69 -10.44 14.43
N GLU A 179 -11.10 -11.10 15.43
CA GLU A 179 -10.21 -12.25 15.26
C GLU A 179 -10.94 -13.49 14.72
N LYS A 180 -12.26 -13.53 14.82
CA LYS A 180 -13.10 -14.65 14.37
C LYS A 180 -14.27 -14.18 13.52
N PRO A 181 -14.61 -14.91 12.43
CA PRO A 181 -15.83 -14.71 11.66
C PRO A 181 -17.08 -14.52 12.51
N GLY A 182 -17.91 -13.53 12.16
CA GLY A 182 -19.23 -13.32 12.78
C GLY A 182 -19.24 -12.87 14.25
N VAL A 183 -18.10 -12.78 14.92
CA VAL A 183 -18.00 -12.33 16.31
C VAL A 183 -17.98 -10.80 16.36
N LYS A 184 -18.79 -10.20 17.25
CA LYS A 184 -18.80 -8.75 17.44
C LYS A 184 -17.44 -8.30 18.01
N PRO A 185 -16.77 -7.33 17.39
CA PRO A 185 -15.49 -6.84 17.87
C PRO A 185 -15.64 -6.06 19.18
N ASP A 186 -14.61 -6.16 20.00
CA ASP A 186 -14.47 -5.36 21.22
C ASP A 186 -13.42 -4.27 20.96
N GLY A 187 -13.90 -3.11 20.52
CA GLY A 187 -13.06 -1.96 20.23
C GLY A 187 -12.36 -1.36 21.45
N SER A 188 -12.59 -1.87 22.67
CA SER A 188 -11.83 -1.47 23.87
C SER A 188 -10.50 -2.23 24.02
N LYS A 189 -10.37 -3.40 23.38
CA LYS A 189 -9.14 -4.20 23.40
C LYS A 189 -7.96 -3.44 22.79
N PRO A 190 -6.74 -3.66 23.29
CA PRO A 190 -5.58 -3.00 22.75
C PRO A 190 -5.25 -3.50 21.34
N TYR A 191 -4.54 -2.68 20.56
CA TYR A 191 -4.05 -3.02 19.22
C TYR A 191 -2.55 -2.77 19.10
N SER A 192 -1.95 -3.28 18.02
CA SER A 192 -0.59 -2.94 17.62
C SER A 192 -0.56 -2.33 16.23
N GLU A 193 0.10 -1.19 16.06
CA GLU A 193 0.34 -0.57 14.74
C GLU A 193 1.34 -1.38 13.89
N LEU A 194 2.06 -2.33 14.50
CA LEU A 194 3.04 -3.21 13.87
C LEU A 194 2.44 -4.52 13.36
N ALA A 195 1.33 -4.96 13.96
CA ALA A 195 0.61 -6.13 13.52
C ALA A 195 -0.07 -5.87 12.17
N GLU A 196 0.10 -6.78 11.21
CA GLU A 196 -0.44 -6.60 9.86
C GLU A 196 -0.79 -7.95 9.23
N LEU A 197 -1.83 -7.97 8.41
CA LEU A 197 -2.06 -9.01 7.41
C LEU A 197 -1.65 -8.45 6.06
N SER A 198 -0.85 -9.20 5.30
CA SER A 198 -0.43 -8.81 3.97
C SER A 198 -0.64 -9.92 2.97
N PHE A 199 -1.19 -9.58 1.80
CA PHE A 199 -1.24 -10.48 0.65
C PHE A 199 -0.10 -10.16 -0.31
N VAL A 200 0.43 -11.21 -0.93
CA VAL A 200 1.44 -11.10 -1.98
C VAL A 200 0.78 -11.35 -3.32
N TYR A 201 1.00 -10.41 -4.23
CA TYR A 201 0.38 -10.37 -5.54
C TYR A 201 1.39 -10.64 -6.62
N ASN A 202 0.99 -11.48 -7.58
CA ASN A 202 1.61 -11.54 -8.89
C ASN A 202 0.72 -10.75 -9.84
N THR A 203 1.33 -9.81 -10.56
CA THR A 203 0.59 -8.90 -11.44
C THR A 203 1.31 -8.70 -12.75
N ARG A 204 0.51 -8.43 -13.78
CA ARG A 204 1.03 -7.97 -15.06
C ARG A 204 0.44 -6.60 -15.40
N VAL A 205 1.32 -5.62 -15.64
CA VAL A 205 0.95 -4.29 -16.17
C VAL A 205 1.53 -4.16 -17.58
N GLY A 206 0.68 -4.28 -18.59
CA GLY A 206 1.11 -4.39 -19.98
C GLY A 206 2.03 -5.62 -20.16
N SER A 207 3.28 -5.42 -20.59
CA SER A 207 4.25 -6.52 -20.72
C SER A 207 5.01 -6.84 -19.42
N HIS A 208 4.90 -5.99 -18.39
CA HIS A 208 5.77 -6.05 -17.22
C HIS A 208 5.22 -6.99 -16.14
N LYS A 209 6.06 -7.91 -15.64
CA LYS A 209 5.71 -8.79 -14.51
C LYS A 209 6.16 -8.18 -13.19
N LEU A 210 5.23 -8.05 -12.25
CA LEU A 210 5.45 -7.48 -10.93
C LEU A 210 5.11 -8.49 -9.84
N LEU A 211 5.90 -8.48 -8.78
CA LEU A 211 5.55 -9.05 -7.50
C LEU A 211 5.49 -7.92 -6.48
N TYR A 212 4.43 -7.83 -5.70
CA TYR A 212 4.38 -6.88 -4.60
C TYR A 212 3.50 -7.39 -3.47
N SER A 213 3.70 -6.82 -2.28
CA SER A 213 2.83 -7.08 -1.14
C SER A 213 1.95 -5.87 -0.83
N ALA A 214 0.75 -6.12 -0.32
CA ALA A 214 -0.17 -5.11 0.19
C ALA A 214 -0.73 -5.54 1.55
N GLU A 215 -0.65 -4.64 2.53
CA GLU A 215 -1.39 -4.73 3.78
C GLU A 215 -2.90 -4.68 3.51
N LEU A 216 -3.66 -5.46 4.28
CA LEU A 216 -5.11 -5.57 4.23
C LEU A 216 -5.72 -5.34 5.61
N ASP A 217 -6.83 -4.62 5.66
CA ASP A 217 -7.46 -4.22 6.93
C ASP A 217 -8.45 -5.28 7.43
N ALA A 218 -9.31 -5.80 6.55
CA ALA A 218 -10.26 -6.85 6.90
C ALA A 218 -10.71 -7.65 5.68
N LEU A 219 -11.25 -8.84 5.93
CA LEU A 219 -11.91 -9.66 4.92
C LEU A 219 -13.25 -10.18 5.42
N GLU A 220 -14.10 -10.60 4.50
CA GLU A 220 -15.31 -11.35 4.79
C GLU A 220 -15.07 -12.83 4.55
N SER A 221 -15.42 -13.63 5.57
CA SER A 221 -15.36 -15.09 5.52
C SER A 221 -16.23 -15.67 6.62
N GLU A 222 -16.82 -16.83 6.39
CA GLU A 222 -17.54 -17.63 7.38
C GLU A 222 -16.63 -18.66 8.08
N GLU A 223 -15.63 -19.19 7.36
CA GLU A 223 -14.80 -20.33 7.81
C GLU A 223 -13.33 -19.94 8.08
N GLY A 224 -12.93 -18.73 7.71
CA GLY A 224 -11.56 -18.24 7.84
C GLY A 224 -10.87 -17.98 6.50
N LEU A 225 -9.56 -17.70 6.54
CA LEU A 225 -8.75 -17.44 5.33
C LEU A 225 -8.23 -18.75 4.71
N ASP A 226 -9.07 -19.40 3.91
CA ASP A 226 -8.71 -20.64 3.19
C ASP A 226 -8.42 -20.41 1.70
N CYS A 227 -9.21 -19.56 1.03
CA CYS A 227 -9.03 -19.17 -0.37
C CYS A 227 -8.75 -17.66 -0.52
N PRO A 228 -7.50 -17.20 -0.29
CA PRO A 228 -7.15 -15.77 -0.34
C PRO A 228 -7.52 -15.06 -1.65
N ASP A 229 -7.44 -15.74 -2.79
CA ASP A 229 -7.75 -15.13 -4.10
C ASP A 229 -9.26 -14.97 -4.34
N GLU A 230 -10.11 -15.63 -3.55
CA GLU A 230 -11.57 -15.58 -3.65
C GLU A 230 -12.21 -14.79 -2.49
N ALA A 231 -11.41 -14.38 -1.50
CA ALA A 231 -11.89 -13.63 -0.35
C ALA A 231 -12.42 -12.26 -0.77
N TYR A 232 -13.54 -11.85 -0.17
CA TYR A 232 -14.05 -10.49 -0.32
C TYR A 232 -13.30 -9.58 0.65
N LEU A 233 -12.63 -8.57 0.13
CA LEU A 233 -11.68 -7.75 0.88
C LEU A 233 -12.22 -6.36 1.16
N TYR A 234 -11.98 -5.86 2.36
CA TYR A 234 -12.36 -4.53 2.80
C TYR A 234 -11.15 -3.68 3.20
N GLU A 235 -11.16 -2.43 2.78
CA GLU A 235 -10.28 -1.38 3.31
C GLU A 235 -11.08 -0.50 4.26
N LEU A 236 -10.50 -0.11 5.38
CA LEU A 236 -11.13 0.67 6.43
C LEU A 236 -10.53 2.07 6.47
N LYS A 237 -11.39 3.09 6.38
CA LYS A 237 -10.96 4.50 6.39
C LYS A 237 -11.76 5.30 7.40
N THR A 238 -11.12 6.32 7.97
CA THR A 238 -11.83 7.33 8.75
C THR A 238 -11.78 8.68 8.03
N CYS A 239 -12.87 9.44 8.12
CA CYS A 239 -13.01 10.74 7.50
C CYS A 239 -13.64 11.72 8.48
N GLY A 240 -13.16 12.97 8.54
CA GLY A 240 -13.90 14.02 9.24
C GLY A 240 -15.26 14.24 8.56
N ASP A 241 -16.31 14.43 9.35
CA ASP A 241 -17.66 14.77 8.90
C ASP A 241 -17.76 16.10 8.12
N ASN A 242 -16.81 17.01 8.34
CA ASN A 242 -16.79 18.36 7.74
C ASN A 242 -15.98 18.48 6.42
N VAL A 243 -15.68 17.38 5.72
CA VAL A 243 -14.90 17.43 4.47
C VAL A 243 -15.81 17.79 3.30
N THR A 244 -15.44 18.83 2.53
CA THR A 244 -16.18 19.20 1.33
C THR A 244 -16.11 18.10 0.27
N VAL A 245 -17.24 17.84 -0.41
CA VAL A 245 -17.35 16.82 -1.48
C VAL A 245 -16.25 16.94 -2.53
N GLN A 246 -15.87 18.16 -2.90
CA GLN A 246 -14.80 18.40 -3.89
C GLN A 246 -13.42 17.97 -3.39
N LYS A 247 -13.04 18.25 -2.14
CA LYS A 247 -11.75 17.80 -1.56
C LYS A 247 -11.76 16.28 -1.35
N PHE A 248 -12.90 15.73 -0.94
CA PHE A 248 -13.11 14.30 -0.79
C PHE A 248 -12.90 13.57 -2.12
N ASN A 249 -13.59 13.97 -3.18
CA ASN A 249 -13.53 13.31 -4.49
C ASN A 249 -12.17 13.44 -5.18
N ARG A 250 -11.52 14.60 -5.06
CA ARG A 250 -10.27 14.85 -5.79
C ARG A 250 -9.06 14.13 -5.20
N GLN A 251 -8.86 14.23 -3.88
CA GLN A 251 -7.61 13.76 -3.25
C GLN A 251 -7.77 12.43 -2.53
N ARG A 252 -8.91 12.22 -1.86
CA ARG A 252 -9.11 11.01 -1.06
C ARG A 252 -9.56 9.84 -1.92
N LEU A 253 -10.59 10.03 -2.74
CA LEU A 253 -11.08 8.94 -3.59
C LEU A 253 -10.05 8.43 -4.59
N LEU A 254 -9.22 9.31 -5.19
CA LEU A 254 -8.12 8.88 -6.05
C LEU A 254 -7.12 7.97 -5.29
N ALA A 255 -6.66 8.42 -4.12
CA ALA A 255 -5.69 7.67 -3.33
C ALA A 255 -6.27 6.34 -2.82
N TRP A 256 -7.53 6.37 -2.36
CA TRP A 256 -8.26 5.20 -1.90
C TRP A 256 -8.48 4.20 -3.04
N TRP A 257 -8.95 4.65 -4.20
CA TRP A 257 -9.07 3.79 -5.38
C TRP A 257 -7.72 3.19 -5.77
N ALA A 258 -6.64 3.98 -5.86
CA ALA A 258 -5.33 3.48 -6.27
C ALA A 258 -4.74 2.48 -5.28
N GLN A 259 -5.01 2.63 -3.98
CA GLN A 259 -4.64 1.66 -2.95
C GLN A 259 -5.45 0.37 -3.14
N SER A 260 -6.79 0.49 -3.09
CA SER A 260 -7.70 -0.64 -3.10
C SER A 260 -7.65 -1.45 -4.41
N ALA A 261 -7.59 -0.80 -5.57
CA ALA A 261 -7.53 -1.47 -6.87
C ALA A 261 -6.27 -2.33 -7.03
N LEU A 262 -5.11 -1.85 -6.52
CA LEU A 262 -3.87 -2.62 -6.52
C LEU A 262 -3.86 -3.77 -5.50
N ALA A 263 -4.78 -3.80 -4.54
CA ALA A 263 -4.87 -4.85 -3.54
C ALA A 263 -6.10 -5.75 -3.75
N LYS A 264 -6.76 -5.66 -4.92
CA LYS A 264 -7.99 -6.40 -5.22
C LYS A 264 -9.07 -6.23 -4.13
N VAL A 265 -9.08 -5.06 -3.47
CA VAL A 265 -10.09 -4.74 -2.45
C VAL A 265 -11.42 -4.48 -3.15
N ASP A 266 -12.49 -5.05 -2.62
CA ASP A 266 -13.84 -4.97 -3.19
C ASP A 266 -14.58 -3.72 -2.72
N SER A 267 -14.49 -3.42 -1.42
CA SER A 267 -15.20 -2.30 -0.78
C SER A 267 -14.33 -1.54 0.21
N ILE A 268 -14.64 -0.26 0.38
CA ILE A 268 -14.07 0.61 1.40
C ILE A 268 -15.16 0.95 2.39
N VAL A 269 -14.96 0.69 3.68
CA VAL A 269 -15.87 1.16 4.74
C VAL A 269 -15.30 2.42 5.37
N VAL A 270 -16.06 3.51 5.28
CA VAL A 270 -15.68 4.82 5.77
C VAL A 270 -16.43 5.12 7.06
N GLY A 271 -15.70 5.32 8.15
CA GLY A 271 -16.23 5.90 9.39
C GLY A 271 -16.13 7.42 9.39
N TYR A 272 -17.28 8.11 9.34
CA TYR A 272 -17.33 9.56 9.49
C TYR A 272 -17.27 9.95 10.96
N ARG A 273 -16.18 10.63 11.33
CA ARG A 273 -15.89 11.06 12.71
C ARG A 273 -16.09 12.55 12.90
N SER A 274 -16.55 12.92 14.09
CA SER A 274 -16.52 14.30 14.56
C SER A 274 -15.10 14.74 14.97
N SER A 275 -14.95 16.00 15.39
CA SER A 275 -13.71 16.55 15.96
C SER A 275 -13.25 15.81 17.23
N GLU A 276 -14.19 15.29 18.01
CA GLU A 276 -13.94 14.54 19.25
C GLU A 276 -13.54 13.08 18.97
N GLY A 277 -13.54 12.64 17.70
CA GLY A 277 -13.21 11.26 17.34
C GLY A 277 -14.38 10.28 17.43
N MET A 278 -15.63 10.77 17.51
CA MET A 278 -16.81 9.91 17.55
C MET A 278 -17.28 9.55 16.14
N VAL A 279 -17.32 8.26 15.82
CA VAL A 279 -17.94 7.74 14.59
C VAL A 279 -19.36 7.28 14.89
N ARG A 280 -20.32 7.81 14.13
CA ARG A 280 -21.74 7.43 14.20
C ARG A 280 -22.34 7.03 12.85
N ILE A 281 -21.63 7.34 11.77
CA ILE A 281 -22.07 7.08 10.39
C ILE A 281 -20.98 6.25 9.73
N LEU A 282 -21.40 5.14 9.14
CA LEU A 282 -20.59 4.30 8.29
C LEU A 282 -21.13 4.37 6.86
N GLU A 283 -20.25 4.39 5.88
CA GLU A 283 -20.60 4.28 4.46
C GLU A 283 -19.73 3.22 3.81
N GLU A 284 -20.35 2.33 3.04
CA GLU A 284 -19.64 1.37 2.20
C GLU A 284 -19.58 1.90 0.76
N ILE A 285 -18.37 2.00 0.23
CA ILE A 285 -18.10 2.44 -1.14
C ILE A 285 -17.46 1.27 -1.90
N ARG A 286 -18.14 0.77 -2.93
CA ARG A 286 -17.59 -0.29 -3.79
C ARG A 286 -16.47 0.27 -4.65
N VAL A 287 -15.30 -0.36 -4.60
CA VAL A 287 -14.07 0.11 -5.26
C VAL A 287 -14.24 0.22 -6.77
N LYS A 288 -14.95 -0.73 -7.37
CA LYS A 288 -15.26 -0.74 -8.82
C LYS A 288 -16.06 0.47 -9.30
N GLU A 289 -16.78 1.15 -8.40
CA GLU A 289 -17.66 2.28 -8.71
C GLU A 289 -16.98 3.63 -8.49
N ILE A 290 -15.80 3.65 -7.84
CA ILE A 290 -15.07 4.88 -7.57
C ILE A 290 -14.66 5.61 -8.86
N PRO A 291 -14.17 4.95 -9.93
CA PRO A 291 -13.82 5.63 -11.17
C PRO A 291 -14.98 6.40 -11.81
N ASP A 292 -16.22 5.93 -11.66
CA ASP A 292 -17.41 6.61 -12.22
C ASP A 292 -17.77 7.88 -11.44
N GLN A 293 -17.29 8.01 -10.20
CA GLN A 293 -17.44 9.19 -9.34
C GLN A 293 -16.29 10.17 -9.51
N ALA A 294 -15.27 9.83 -10.30
CA ALA A 294 -14.11 10.67 -10.53
C ALA A 294 -14.50 11.94 -11.31
N TYR A 295 -14.17 13.11 -10.76
CA TYR A 295 -14.48 14.39 -11.40
C TYR A 295 -13.31 14.91 -12.26
N ASP A 296 -12.07 14.81 -11.75
CA ASP A 296 -10.89 15.46 -12.35
C ASP A 296 -9.67 14.53 -12.53
N TRP A 297 -9.86 13.24 -12.30
CA TRP A 297 -8.86 12.19 -12.52
C TRP A 297 -9.43 11.03 -13.33
N SER A 298 -8.56 10.18 -13.88
CA SER A 298 -8.92 9.05 -14.73
C SER A 298 -8.13 7.81 -14.34
N ALA A 299 -8.84 6.73 -14.01
CA ALA A 299 -8.25 5.43 -13.71
C ALA A 299 -7.32 4.94 -14.83
N ASP A 300 -7.74 5.09 -16.09
CA ASP A 300 -6.91 4.73 -17.24
C ASP A 300 -5.58 5.49 -17.25
N GLN A 301 -5.60 6.81 -17.03
CA GLN A 301 -4.37 7.62 -17.01
C GLN A 301 -3.44 7.23 -15.86
N CYS A 302 -3.99 6.87 -14.70
CA CYS A 302 -3.23 6.32 -13.59
C CYS A 302 -2.51 5.01 -13.99
N MET A 303 -3.21 4.10 -14.68
CA MET A 303 -2.64 2.84 -15.15
C MET A 303 -1.56 3.05 -16.23
N LEU A 304 -1.79 3.98 -17.16
CA LEU A 304 -0.77 4.38 -18.14
C LEU A 304 0.47 4.97 -17.45
N ALA A 305 0.30 5.77 -16.40
CA ALA A 305 1.42 6.34 -15.66
C ALA A 305 2.28 5.25 -15.01
N LEU A 306 1.66 4.26 -14.38
CA LEU A 306 2.38 3.10 -13.84
C LEU A 306 3.13 2.35 -14.94
N GLN A 307 2.46 1.99 -16.05
CA GLN A 307 3.11 1.29 -17.15
C GLN A 307 4.31 2.07 -17.71
N ASN A 308 4.15 3.37 -17.93
CA ASN A 308 5.19 4.24 -18.46
C ASN A 308 6.38 4.34 -17.51
N PHE A 309 6.12 4.42 -16.20
CA PHE A 309 7.19 4.40 -15.20
C PHE A 309 7.97 3.09 -15.25
N LEU A 310 7.28 1.93 -15.21
CA LEU A 310 7.93 0.62 -15.27
C LEU A 310 8.77 0.45 -16.54
N LEU A 311 8.24 0.87 -17.69
CA LEU A 311 8.98 0.86 -18.96
C LEU A 311 10.23 1.73 -18.90
N THR A 312 10.12 2.92 -18.31
CA THR A 312 11.22 3.87 -18.17
C THR A 312 12.31 3.31 -17.25
N ALA A 313 11.93 2.83 -16.06
CA ALA A 313 12.85 2.23 -15.10
C ALA A 313 13.59 1.02 -15.72
N LYS A 314 12.86 0.12 -16.39
CA LYS A 314 13.46 -1.04 -17.09
C LYS A 314 14.48 -0.62 -18.15
N ARG A 315 14.17 0.42 -18.94
CA ARG A 315 15.07 0.92 -20.01
C ARG A 315 16.33 1.55 -19.42
N MET A 316 16.18 2.39 -18.40
CA MET A 316 17.32 3.08 -17.76
C MET A 316 18.23 2.08 -17.04
N MET A 317 17.67 1.09 -16.37
CA MET A 317 18.42 0.06 -15.64
C MET A 317 18.80 -1.15 -16.52
N LYS A 318 18.73 -1.04 -17.86
CA LYS A 318 19.06 -2.17 -18.76
C LYS A 318 20.48 -2.66 -18.53
N PHE A 319 21.43 -1.73 -18.40
CA PHE A 319 22.86 -1.99 -18.22
C PHE A 319 23.37 -1.63 -16.82
N ALA A 320 22.46 -1.51 -15.83
CA ALA A 320 22.86 -1.26 -14.44
C ALA A 320 23.76 -2.39 -13.92
N SER A 321 24.84 -2.00 -13.26
CA SER A 321 25.74 -2.92 -12.55
C SER A 321 25.05 -3.49 -11.31
N GLN A 322 25.54 -4.63 -10.82
CA GLN A 322 25.00 -5.21 -9.59
C GLN A 322 25.29 -4.28 -8.41
N GLY A 323 24.23 -3.76 -7.78
CA GLY A 323 24.33 -2.84 -6.65
C GLY A 323 24.22 -1.35 -6.98
N ASP A 324 24.15 -0.97 -8.27
CA ASP A 324 23.85 0.42 -8.64
C ASP A 324 22.48 0.84 -8.11
N VAL A 325 22.41 2.03 -7.52
CA VAL A 325 21.18 2.63 -7.00
C VAL A 325 20.71 3.71 -7.96
N TYR A 326 19.46 3.60 -8.41
CA TYR A 326 18.79 4.58 -9.25
C TYR A 326 17.72 5.28 -8.43
N GLU A 327 17.89 6.58 -8.17
CA GLU A 327 16.86 7.42 -7.57
C GLU A 327 16.05 8.10 -8.67
N PHE A 328 14.75 7.84 -8.70
CA PHE A 328 13.77 8.54 -9.51
C PHE A 328 13.01 9.53 -8.63
N SER A 329 13.06 10.81 -8.99
CA SER A 329 12.47 11.89 -8.20
C SER A 329 11.50 12.73 -9.02
N TRP A 330 10.32 12.97 -8.49
CA TRP A 330 9.31 13.88 -9.03
C TRP A 330 9.08 15.03 -8.07
N LYS A 331 9.10 16.24 -8.62
CA LYS A 331 8.48 17.38 -7.97
C LYS A 331 7.04 17.48 -8.39
N ALA A 332 6.14 17.50 -7.41
CA ALA A 332 4.75 17.77 -7.63
C ALA A 332 4.59 19.20 -8.18
N GLY A 333 3.66 19.39 -9.10
CA GLY A 333 3.49 20.68 -9.75
C GLY A 333 2.26 20.70 -10.63
N ARG A 334 1.90 21.91 -11.10
CA ARG A 334 0.68 22.11 -11.91
C ARG A 334 0.74 21.43 -13.29
N LYS A 335 1.93 21.02 -13.75
CA LYS A 335 2.09 20.29 -15.01
C LYS A 335 1.76 18.82 -14.79
N ARG A 336 0.65 18.36 -15.38
CA ARG A 336 0.33 16.93 -15.49
C ARG A 336 1.49 16.25 -16.25
N PHE A 337 2.01 15.14 -15.72
CA PHE A 337 3.07 14.31 -16.34
C PHE A 337 4.47 14.92 -16.40
N THR A 338 5.08 15.23 -15.25
CA THR A 338 6.53 15.51 -15.19
C THR A 338 7.33 14.22 -15.36
N LYS A 339 8.33 14.23 -16.23
CA LYS A 339 9.32 13.14 -16.29
C LYS A 339 10.13 13.16 -14.99
N PRO A 340 10.40 11.99 -14.37
CA PRO A 340 11.27 11.95 -13.20
C PRO A 340 12.66 12.48 -13.57
N SER A 341 13.27 13.24 -12.65
CA SER A 341 14.73 13.37 -12.63
C SER A 341 15.33 12.06 -12.13
N VAL A 342 16.45 11.64 -12.71
CA VAL A 342 17.12 10.40 -12.31
C VAL A 342 18.55 10.67 -11.89
N GLN A 343 18.91 10.18 -10.71
CA GLN A 343 20.27 10.21 -10.18
C GLN A 343 20.77 8.77 -10.02
N ILE A 344 22.02 8.52 -10.44
CA ILE A 344 22.66 7.22 -10.31
C ILE A 344 23.73 7.36 -9.23
N MET A 345 23.68 6.49 -8.24
CA MET A 345 24.56 6.53 -7.09
C MET A 345 25.18 5.14 -6.86
N GLN A 346 26.41 5.15 -6.34
CA GLN A 346 27.09 3.92 -5.93
C GLN A 346 26.54 3.45 -4.57
N GLN A 347 26.83 2.19 -4.21
CA GLN A 347 26.34 1.57 -2.98
C GLN A 347 26.90 2.21 -1.70
N GLU A 348 28.17 2.62 -1.71
CA GLU A 348 28.85 3.10 -0.51
C GLU A 348 28.23 4.42 0.02
N ASN A 349 27.88 4.44 1.31
CA ASN A 349 27.30 5.58 2.02
C ASN A 349 26.00 6.15 1.43
N ASN A 350 25.18 5.29 0.82
CA ASN A 350 23.96 5.70 0.15
C ASN A 350 22.72 5.40 0.99
N GLU A 351 22.01 6.44 1.46
CA GLU A 351 20.75 6.29 2.20
C GLU A 351 19.68 5.51 1.41
N CYS A 352 19.77 5.51 0.08
CA CYS A 352 18.86 4.82 -0.81
C CYS A 352 19.22 3.35 -1.08
N TYR A 353 20.28 2.82 -0.45
CA TYR A 353 20.60 1.40 -0.56
C TYR A 353 19.83 0.58 0.50
N PHE A 354 18.80 -0.14 0.08
CA PHE A 354 17.87 -0.85 0.99
C PHE A 354 17.89 -2.37 0.90
N LEU A 355 18.75 -2.98 0.07
CA LEU A 355 18.83 -4.45 0.03
C LEU A 355 19.83 -4.95 1.08
N PRO A 356 19.40 -5.67 2.11
CA PRO A 356 20.27 -6.05 3.21
C PRO A 356 21.25 -7.16 2.80
N GLY A 357 22.41 -7.18 3.47
CA GLY A 357 23.49 -8.12 3.17
C GLY A 357 23.08 -9.59 3.27
N TRP A 358 22.19 -9.94 4.21
CA TRP A 358 21.67 -11.30 4.34
C TRP A 358 20.92 -11.78 3.09
N TYR A 359 20.14 -10.89 2.46
CA TYR A 359 19.38 -11.21 1.26
C TYR A 359 20.30 -11.35 0.05
N LEU A 360 21.28 -10.44 -0.07
CA LEU A 360 22.27 -10.47 -1.14
C LEU A 360 23.16 -11.71 -1.07
N ASN A 361 23.54 -12.15 0.14
CA ASN A 361 24.29 -13.37 0.34
C ASN A 361 23.47 -14.60 -0.06
N TRP A 362 22.21 -14.68 0.36
CA TRP A 362 21.30 -15.74 -0.08
C TRP A 362 21.17 -15.79 -1.61
N LEU A 363 21.05 -14.64 -2.29
CA LEU A 363 21.02 -14.58 -3.75
C LEU A 363 22.33 -15.03 -4.43
N LYS A 364 23.48 -14.94 -3.76
CA LYS A 364 24.78 -15.40 -4.29
C LYS A 364 24.91 -16.92 -4.20
N ASP A 365 24.38 -17.55 -3.16
CA ASP A 365 24.48 -18.99 -2.92
C ASP A 365 23.77 -19.84 -4.00
N GLY A 366 22.90 -19.25 -4.81
CA GLY A 366 22.28 -19.89 -5.96
C GLY A 366 23.01 -19.72 -7.29
N LYS A 367 24.09 -18.94 -7.36
CA LYS A 367 24.97 -18.98 -8.52
C LYS A 367 25.85 -20.21 -8.39
N GLU A 368 25.58 -21.25 -9.17
CA GLU A 368 26.57 -22.29 -9.41
C GLU A 368 27.88 -21.64 -9.84
N ARG A 369 29.00 -22.11 -9.26
CA ARG A 369 30.32 -21.86 -9.83
C ARG A 369 30.25 -22.30 -11.30
N PRO A 370 30.78 -21.52 -12.26
CA PRO A 370 30.95 -22.04 -13.60
C PRO A 370 31.78 -23.33 -13.49
N GLU A 371 31.28 -24.41 -14.09
CA GLU A 371 32.02 -25.66 -14.27
C GLU A 371 33.36 -25.43 -14.96
#